data_AF-M0LUG8-F1
#
_entry.id   AF-M0LUG8-F1
#
_cell.length_a   1.000
_cell.length_b   1.000
_cell.length_c   1.000
_cell.angle_alpha   90.00
_cell.angle_beta   90.00
_cell.angle_gamma   90.00
#
_symmetry.space_group_name_H-M   'P 1'
#
loop_
_entity.id
_entity.type
_entity.pdbx_description
1 polymer ?
#
loop_
_entity_poly.entity_id
_entity_poly.type
_entity_poly.pdbx_seq_one_letter_code
_entity_poly.pdbx_strand_id
1 'polypeptide(L)'
;SPIVSERGRLLERIYGDGIKPATQCAGTHIHFDAVDIPRQVNLLTALDPVLALVSSSPFYAGEHPMHSARPYAYRSLCGDAFTRFRDLQEYTVDTATWDERLAGEYETFRTLAADRGVSEAEFRAHFQPENAMPMPVRVRRRFSTVEWRAPDTALPSQVVRLAMDMSRIVEQTASKSVEVGEPGIDTDRIRIPAFEELLQLTAAAMEDGLQSPVVWEYLEAMTIDPADYRPIADEIDRHSPISVADARRIRLEYADRLERDVATLSMGTETRQHSPPSILTDGLQAATERLRPW
;
A
#
# COMPACT_ATOMS: atom_id res chain seq x y z
N SER A 1 7.86 2.13 -17.39
CA SER A 1 9.27 2.14 -17.82
C SER A 1 9.79 0.72 -17.87
N PRO A 2 10.71 0.37 -18.77
CA PRO A 2 11.31 -0.95 -18.71
C PRO A 2 12.09 -1.10 -17.40
N ILE A 3 12.21 -2.32 -16.95
CA ILE A 3 13.03 -2.66 -15.81
C ILE A 3 14.49 -2.38 -16.16
N VAL A 4 15.13 -1.47 -15.41
CA VAL A 4 16.54 -1.10 -15.60
C VAL A 4 17.51 -1.90 -14.72
N SER A 5 17.01 -2.68 -13.76
CA SER A 5 17.85 -3.47 -12.83
C SER A 5 18.02 -4.93 -13.26
N GLU A 6 19.12 -5.54 -12.84
CA GLU A 6 19.37 -6.98 -13.02
C GLU A 6 18.26 -7.83 -12.41
N ARG A 7 17.82 -7.46 -11.19
CA ARG A 7 16.73 -8.14 -10.48
C ARG A 7 15.46 -8.22 -11.31
N GLY A 8 15.07 -7.16 -12.00
CA GLY A 8 13.84 -7.25 -12.78
C GLY A 8 14.03 -7.86 -14.18
N ARG A 9 15.22 -7.77 -14.80
CA ARG A 9 15.54 -8.60 -15.98
C ARG A 9 15.43 -10.09 -15.63
N LEU A 10 15.81 -10.45 -14.41
CA LEU A 10 15.60 -11.79 -13.87
C LEU A 10 14.11 -12.11 -13.66
N LEU A 11 13.31 -11.17 -13.14
CA LEU A 11 11.85 -11.34 -13.07
C LEU A 11 11.20 -11.53 -14.45
N GLU A 12 11.62 -10.80 -15.47
CA GLU A 12 11.15 -10.98 -16.85
C GLU A 12 11.52 -12.36 -17.41
N ARG A 13 12.73 -12.87 -17.11
CA ARG A 13 13.10 -14.25 -17.47
C ARG A 13 12.23 -15.29 -16.77
N ILE A 14 11.92 -15.08 -15.49
CA ILE A 14 11.12 -16.02 -14.71
C ILE A 14 9.65 -15.98 -15.13
N TYR A 15 9.05 -14.79 -15.30
CA TYR A 15 7.61 -14.64 -15.50
C TYR A 15 7.20 -14.35 -16.95
N GLY A 16 8.13 -13.98 -17.83
CA GLY A 16 7.85 -13.56 -19.20
C GLY A 16 6.93 -12.34 -19.24
N ASP A 17 6.07 -12.29 -20.27
CA ASP A 17 5.06 -11.23 -20.41
C ASP A 17 4.03 -11.21 -19.27
N GLY A 18 3.95 -12.29 -18.48
CA GLY A 18 3.06 -12.39 -17.34
C GLY A 18 3.29 -11.34 -16.27
N ILE A 19 4.47 -10.71 -16.18
CA ILE A 19 4.74 -9.63 -15.21
C ILE A 19 4.49 -8.23 -15.77
N LYS A 20 4.23 -8.10 -17.08
CA LYS A 20 4.20 -6.80 -17.77
C LYS A 20 3.30 -5.76 -17.09
N PRO A 21 2.05 -6.08 -16.67
CA PRO A 21 1.23 -5.10 -15.94
C PRO A 21 1.89 -4.59 -14.66
N ALA A 22 2.50 -5.47 -13.87
CA ALA A 22 3.19 -5.10 -12.64
C ALA A 22 4.38 -4.15 -12.87
N THR A 23 5.05 -4.22 -14.02
CA THR A 23 6.16 -3.31 -14.39
C THR A 23 5.71 -1.91 -14.83
N GLN A 24 4.40 -1.74 -15.07
CA GLN A 24 3.80 -0.51 -15.56
C GLN A 24 3.04 0.26 -14.47
N CYS A 25 2.99 -0.30 -13.26
CA CYS A 25 2.33 0.29 -12.10
C CYS A 25 3.33 1.02 -11.21
N ALA A 26 2.88 2.13 -10.60
CA ALA A 26 3.57 2.80 -9.51
C ALA A 26 2.60 2.90 -8.31
N GLY A 27 3.10 2.66 -7.11
CA GLY A 27 2.31 2.68 -5.88
C GLY A 27 3.09 3.32 -4.74
N THR A 28 2.38 3.76 -3.72
CA THR A 28 2.97 4.28 -2.48
C THR A 28 3.07 3.15 -1.47
N HIS A 29 4.22 3.02 -0.82
CA HIS A 29 4.39 2.10 0.30
C HIS A 29 4.59 2.89 1.59
N ILE A 30 3.84 2.52 2.63
CA ILE A 30 3.94 3.13 3.96
C ILE A 30 4.47 2.07 4.93
N HIS A 31 5.46 2.43 5.72
CA HIS A 31 6.06 1.56 6.72
C HIS A 31 5.63 1.99 8.12
N PHE A 32 5.07 1.06 8.88
CA PHE A 32 4.71 1.24 10.29
C PHE A 32 5.66 0.43 11.15
N ASP A 33 6.07 0.96 12.31
CA ASP A 33 6.90 0.20 13.25
C ASP A 33 6.18 -1.09 13.69
N ALA A 34 6.90 -2.21 13.67
CA ALA A 34 6.36 -3.50 14.03
C ALA A 34 6.24 -3.62 15.56
N VAL A 35 5.01 -3.72 16.06
CA VAL A 35 4.70 -3.84 17.49
C VAL A 35 4.01 -5.18 17.76
N ASP A 36 2.86 -5.41 17.13
CA ASP A 36 2.12 -6.68 17.14
C ASP A 36 1.87 -7.11 15.70
N ILE A 37 2.76 -7.94 15.17
CA ILE A 37 2.78 -8.32 13.75
C ILE A 37 1.45 -8.93 13.29
N PRO A 38 0.87 -9.95 13.97
CA PRO A 38 -0.40 -10.54 13.54
C PRO A 38 -1.52 -9.52 13.44
N ARG A 39 -1.67 -8.66 14.46
CA ARG A 39 -2.71 -7.62 14.47
C ARG A 39 -2.51 -6.59 13.37
N GLN A 40 -1.28 -6.08 13.23
CA GLN A 40 -0.95 -5.08 12.21
C GLN A 40 -1.15 -5.62 10.80
N VAL A 41 -0.70 -6.85 10.54
CA VAL A 41 -0.87 -7.48 9.23
C VAL A 41 -2.34 -7.70 8.90
N ASN A 42 -3.13 -8.21 9.85
CA ASN A 42 -4.57 -8.43 9.64
C ASN A 42 -5.32 -7.12 9.41
N LEU A 43 -5.03 -6.10 10.21
CA LEU A 43 -5.63 -4.77 10.06
C LEU A 43 -5.27 -4.13 8.71
N LEU A 44 -3.98 -4.10 8.34
CA LEU A 44 -3.53 -3.52 7.06
C LEU A 44 -4.05 -4.30 5.85
N THR A 45 -4.29 -5.61 6.01
CA THR A 45 -4.97 -6.43 5.00
C THR A 45 -6.43 -6.01 4.88
N ALA A 46 -7.14 -5.86 6.00
CA ALA A 46 -8.53 -5.40 6.02
C ALA A 46 -8.70 -3.95 5.52
N LEU A 47 -7.66 -3.12 5.61
CA LEU A 47 -7.65 -1.75 5.10
C LEU A 47 -7.33 -1.65 3.59
N ASP A 48 -7.32 -2.76 2.84
CA ASP A 48 -7.11 -2.69 1.39
C ASP A 48 -8.10 -1.75 0.65
N PRO A 49 -9.40 -1.66 1.01
CA PRO A 49 -10.35 -0.70 0.42
C PRO A 49 -9.94 0.78 0.55
N VAL A 50 -9.03 1.11 1.48
CA VAL A 50 -8.46 2.47 1.64
C VAL A 50 -7.74 2.95 0.37
N LEU A 51 -7.36 2.04 -0.54
CA LEU A 51 -6.85 2.41 -1.87
C LEU A 51 -7.75 3.42 -2.61
N ALA A 52 -9.06 3.39 -2.36
CA ALA A 52 -10.03 4.28 -2.99
C ALA A 52 -9.80 5.76 -2.63
N LEU A 53 -9.28 6.05 -1.43
CA LEU A 53 -9.05 7.42 -0.94
C LEU A 53 -8.01 8.19 -1.75
N VAL A 54 -7.08 7.47 -2.38
CA VAL A 54 -5.94 8.06 -3.09
C VAL A 54 -5.75 7.47 -4.49
N SER A 55 -6.80 6.88 -5.06
CA SER A 55 -6.78 6.40 -6.44
C SER A 55 -6.38 7.53 -7.40
N SER A 56 -5.39 7.25 -8.25
CA SER A 56 -4.84 8.22 -9.20
C SER A 56 -4.67 7.67 -10.61
N SER A 57 -5.12 6.43 -10.82
CA SER A 57 -4.86 5.67 -12.03
C SER A 57 -6.16 5.17 -12.69
N PRO A 58 -7.04 6.04 -13.20
CA PRO A 58 -8.28 5.60 -13.83
C PRO A 58 -8.06 4.85 -15.16
N PHE A 59 -6.84 4.95 -15.74
CA PHE A 59 -6.51 4.32 -17.01
C PHE A 59 -5.37 3.30 -16.91
N TYR A 60 -5.49 2.21 -17.67
CA TYR A 60 -4.40 1.28 -17.94
C TYR A 60 -4.33 1.00 -19.44
N ALA A 61 -3.14 1.18 -20.03
CA ALA A 61 -2.90 1.02 -21.48
C ALA A 61 -3.84 1.83 -22.39
N GLY A 62 -4.35 2.97 -21.90
CA GLY A 62 -5.28 3.85 -22.64
C GLY A 62 -6.75 3.55 -22.37
N GLU A 63 -7.07 2.39 -21.80
CA GLU A 63 -8.43 1.98 -21.45
C GLU A 63 -8.79 2.38 -20.02
N HIS A 64 -10.07 2.51 -19.72
CA HIS A 64 -10.61 2.81 -18.39
C HIS A 64 -11.29 1.57 -17.78
N PRO A 65 -10.53 0.55 -17.32
CA PRO A 65 -11.13 -0.71 -16.89
C PRO A 65 -11.86 -0.61 -15.55
N MET A 66 -11.43 0.30 -14.67
CA MET A 66 -11.85 0.42 -13.27
C MET A 66 -11.61 1.87 -12.78
N HIS A 67 -12.26 2.30 -11.70
CA HIS A 67 -11.90 3.56 -11.01
C HIS A 67 -10.42 3.58 -10.59
N SER A 68 -9.94 2.45 -10.07
CA SER A 68 -8.55 2.23 -9.70
C SER A 68 -7.90 1.19 -10.62
N ALA A 69 -7.39 1.62 -11.78
CA ALA A 69 -6.84 0.70 -12.79
C ALA A 69 -5.48 0.11 -12.41
N ARG A 70 -4.66 0.77 -11.56
CA ARG A 70 -3.39 0.18 -11.09
C ARG A 70 -3.60 -1.09 -10.28
N PRO A 71 -4.39 -1.13 -9.18
CA PRO A 71 -4.62 -2.38 -8.47
C PRO A 71 -5.32 -3.42 -9.34
N TYR A 72 -6.21 -3.02 -10.26
CA TYR A 72 -6.80 -3.94 -11.25
C TYR A 72 -5.75 -4.59 -12.17
N ALA A 73 -4.90 -3.79 -12.82
CA ALA A 73 -3.81 -4.32 -13.65
C ALA A 73 -2.85 -5.20 -12.81
N TYR A 74 -2.58 -4.74 -11.60
CA TYR A 74 -1.77 -5.42 -10.60
C TYR A 74 -2.48 -6.59 -9.88
N ARG A 75 -3.71 -6.96 -10.17
CA ARG A 75 -4.35 -8.15 -9.56
C ARG A 75 -4.95 -9.08 -10.59
N SER A 76 -5.53 -8.52 -11.65
CA SER A 76 -6.27 -9.28 -12.65
C SER A 76 -5.53 -9.54 -13.97
N LEU A 77 -4.52 -8.74 -14.34
CA LEU A 77 -3.93 -8.82 -15.70
C LEU A 77 -2.56 -9.53 -15.81
N CYS A 78 -1.89 -9.85 -14.69
CA CYS A 78 -0.64 -10.62 -14.74
C CYS A 78 -0.93 -12.10 -14.90
N GLY A 79 0.05 -12.84 -15.41
CA GLY A 79 -0.08 -14.27 -15.65
C GLY A 79 -0.17 -15.08 -14.35
N ASP A 80 -0.83 -16.24 -14.43
CA ASP A 80 -1.16 -17.11 -13.30
C ASP A 80 0.02 -17.44 -12.37
N ALA A 81 1.21 -17.65 -12.95
CA ALA A 81 2.42 -17.93 -12.19
C ALA A 81 2.81 -16.78 -11.23
N PHE A 82 2.41 -15.55 -11.53
CA PHE A 82 2.66 -14.36 -10.70
C PHE A 82 1.50 -14.07 -9.73
N THR A 83 0.27 -14.44 -10.08
CA THR A 83 -0.96 -14.15 -9.30
C THR A 83 -0.88 -14.61 -7.86
N ARG A 84 -0.37 -15.84 -7.62
CA ARG A 84 -0.22 -16.40 -6.26
C ARG A 84 0.53 -15.47 -5.29
N PHE A 85 1.49 -14.69 -5.78
CA PHE A 85 2.38 -13.90 -4.93
C PHE A 85 1.90 -12.46 -4.67
N ARG A 86 0.81 -12.04 -5.31
CA ARG A 86 0.37 -10.62 -5.30
C ARG A 86 -0.99 -10.38 -4.67
N ASP A 87 -1.78 -11.43 -4.51
CA ASP A 87 -3.12 -11.34 -3.95
C ASP A 87 -3.08 -11.07 -2.44
N LEU A 88 -4.20 -10.54 -1.93
CA LEU A 88 -4.43 -10.46 -0.50
C LEU A 88 -4.32 -11.85 0.11
N GLN A 89 -3.73 -11.92 1.29
CA GLN A 89 -3.57 -13.16 2.03
C GLN A 89 -4.63 -13.22 3.11
N GLU A 90 -5.16 -14.41 3.39
CA GLU A 90 -6.05 -14.63 4.53
C GLU A 90 -5.39 -14.18 5.84
N TYR A 91 -6.22 -13.78 6.80
CA TYR A 91 -5.77 -13.34 8.11
C TYR A 91 -4.91 -14.42 8.80
N THR A 92 -3.91 -13.97 9.56
CA THR A 92 -3.00 -14.84 10.30
C THR A 92 -3.37 -14.85 11.79
N VAL A 93 -3.21 -16.02 12.43
CA VAL A 93 -3.49 -16.16 13.86
C VAL A 93 -2.29 -15.80 14.73
N ASP A 94 -1.08 -15.95 14.20
CA ASP A 94 0.17 -15.65 14.89
C ASP A 94 1.32 -15.38 13.90
N THR A 95 2.47 -15.01 14.46
CA THR A 95 3.70 -14.72 13.70
C THR A 95 4.28 -15.98 13.06
N ALA A 96 4.17 -17.14 13.70
CA ALA A 96 4.72 -18.40 13.19
C ALA A 96 4.01 -18.82 11.89
N THR A 97 2.68 -18.77 11.88
CA THR A 97 1.84 -19.04 10.72
C THR A 97 2.16 -18.09 9.57
N TRP A 98 2.38 -16.81 9.86
CA TRP A 98 2.79 -15.83 8.86
C TRP A 98 4.16 -16.16 8.26
N ASP A 99 5.12 -16.51 9.10
CA ASP A 99 6.48 -16.84 8.69
C ASP A 99 6.55 -18.13 7.86
N GLU A 100 5.80 -19.16 8.26
CA GLU A 100 5.68 -20.43 7.53
C GLU A 100 5.09 -20.20 6.13
N ARG A 101 4.04 -19.37 6.03
CA ARG A 101 3.45 -18.98 4.74
C ARG A 101 4.49 -18.28 3.87
N LEU A 102 5.22 -17.30 4.41
CA LEU A 102 6.24 -16.56 3.65
C LEU A 102 7.39 -17.49 3.19
N ALA A 103 7.81 -18.43 4.03
CA ALA A 103 8.81 -19.43 3.68
C ALA A 103 8.32 -20.34 2.55
N GLY A 104 7.07 -20.82 2.62
CA GLY A 104 6.45 -21.64 1.58
C GLY A 104 6.33 -20.93 0.23
N GLU A 105 5.91 -19.65 0.23
CA GLU A 105 5.83 -18.84 -1.00
C GLU A 105 7.22 -18.56 -1.58
N TYR A 106 8.22 -18.30 -0.73
CA TYR A 106 9.61 -18.13 -1.17
C TYR A 106 10.15 -19.41 -1.84
N GLU A 107 9.93 -20.58 -1.24
CA GLU A 107 10.35 -21.87 -1.83
C GLU A 107 9.60 -22.20 -3.12
N THR A 108 8.31 -21.84 -3.21
CA THR A 108 7.52 -21.96 -4.44
C THR A 108 8.12 -21.10 -5.56
N PHE A 109 8.45 -19.84 -5.25
CA PHE A 109 9.08 -18.95 -6.23
C PHE A 109 10.49 -19.41 -6.62
N ARG A 110 11.27 -19.93 -5.67
CA ARG A 110 12.60 -20.51 -5.93
C ARG A 110 12.51 -21.69 -6.89
N THR A 111 11.53 -22.58 -6.67
CA THR A 111 11.27 -23.73 -7.55
C THR A 111 10.86 -23.26 -8.95
N LEU A 112 9.92 -22.31 -9.04
CA LEU A 112 9.53 -21.69 -10.30
C LEU A 112 10.74 -21.09 -11.04
N ALA A 113 11.61 -20.38 -10.35
CA ALA A 113 12.81 -19.80 -10.95
C ALA A 113 13.75 -20.89 -11.49
N ALA A 114 13.97 -21.96 -10.74
CA ALA A 114 14.79 -23.09 -11.16
C ALA A 114 14.22 -23.79 -12.42
N ASP A 115 12.91 -23.99 -12.48
CA ASP A 115 12.22 -24.57 -13.65
C ASP A 115 12.37 -23.69 -14.91
N ARG A 116 12.62 -22.39 -14.72
CA ARG A 116 12.91 -21.42 -15.80
C ARG A 116 14.41 -21.24 -16.07
N GLY A 117 15.25 -22.13 -15.53
CA GLY A 117 16.69 -22.15 -15.77
C GLY A 117 17.48 -21.10 -14.99
N VAL A 118 16.93 -20.55 -13.90
CA VAL A 118 17.67 -19.68 -12.98
C VAL A 118 18.47 -20.53 -12.00
N SER A 119 19.77 -20.28 -11.90
CA SER A 119 20.61 -21.00 -10.93
C SER A 119 20.30 -20.56 -9.49
N GLU A 120 20.52 -21.44 -8.52
CA GLU A 120 20.36 -21.12 -7.10
C GLU A 120 21.21 -19.91 -6.66
N ALA A 121 22.44 -19.81 -7.17
CA ALA A 121 23.34 -18.70 -6.88
C ALA A 121 22.81 -17.37 -7.44
N GLU A 122 22.31 -17.38 -8.67
CA GLU A 122 21.68 -16.21 -9.29
C GLU A 122 20.41 -15.80 -8.54
N PHE A 123 19.56 -16.76 -8.17
CA PHE A 123 18.33 -16.49 -7.42
C PHE A 123 18.64 -15.81 -6.07
N ARG A 124 19.56 -16.39 -5.28
CA ARG A 124 19.92 -15.85 -3.96
C ARG A 124 20.66 -14.52 -4.00
N ALA A 125 21.29 -14.17 -5.13
CA ALA A 125 21.91 -12.86 -5.31
C ALA A 125 20.88 -11.73 -5.38
N HIS A 126 19.65 -12.02 -5.83
CA HIS A 126 18.62 -11.00 -6.07
C HIS A 126 17.38 -11.12 -5.19
N PHE A 127 17.10 -12.30 -4.65
CA PHE A 127 15.91 -12.58 -3.88
C PHE A 127 16.22 -13.10 -2.48
N GLN A 128 15.54 -12.52 -1.51
CA GLN A 128 15.50 -12.93 -0.11
C GLN A 128 14.03 -13.11 0.27
N PRO A 129 13.69 -13.94 1.27
CA PRO A 129 12.31 -14.15 1.70
C PRO A 129 11.56 -12.82 1.89
N GLU A 130 12.20 -11.87 2.58
CA GLU A 130 11.59 -10.57 2.87
C GLU A 130 11.40 -9.67 1.64
N ASN A 131 12.12 -9.89 0.51
CA ASN A 131 12.12 -9.01 -0.67
C ASN A 131 11.53 -9.66 -1.95
N ALA A 132 11.27 -10.96 -1.93
CA ALA A 132 10.85 -11.74 -3.08
C ALA A 132 9.37 -11.58 -3.39
N MET A 133 8.53 -11.60 -2.36
CA MET A 133 7.07 -11.62 -2.51
C MET A 133 6.50 -10.21 -2.69
N PRO A 134 5.74 -9.93 -3.75
CA PRO A 134 5.26 -8.59 -4.04
C PRO A 134 3.82 -8.37 -3.53
N MET A 135 3.47 -9.06 -2.46
CA MET A 135 2.17 -9.04 -1.76
C MET A 135 1.84 -7.65 -1.14
N PRO A 136 0.55 -7.35 -0.85
CA PRO A 136 0.11 -6.01 -0.43
C PRO A 136 0.57 -5.59 0.98
N VAL A 137 0.78 -6.54 1.90
CA VAL A 137 1.26 -6.30 3.26
C VAL A 137 2.48 -7.16 3.54
N ARG A 138 3.56 -6.57 4.06
CA ARG A 138 4.85 -7.26 4.24
C ARG A 138 5.50 -6.93 5.56
N VAL A 139 6.01 -7.94 6.24
CA VAL A 139 6.87 -7.75 7.40
C VAL A 139 8.32 -7.60 6.95
N ARG A 140 8.98 -6.51 7.38
CA ARG A 140 10.38 -6.18 7.07
C ARG A 140 11.21 -6.29 8.33
N ARG A 141 11.77 -7.48 8.57
CA ARG A 141 12.56 -7.77 9.78
C ARG A 141 13.80 -6.91 9.89
N ARG A 142 14.47 -6.64 8.77
CA ARG A 142 15.68 -5.78 8.75
C ARG A 142 15.44 -4.38 9.31
N PHE A 143 14.24 -3.84 9.11
CA PHE A 143 13.87 -2.48 9.53
C PHE A 143 12.87 -2.47 10.69
N SER A 144 12.45 -3.65 11.17
CA SER A 144 11.39 -3.81 12.17
C SER A 144 10.09 -3.06 11.81
N THR A 145 9.64 -3.17 10.55
CA THR A 145 8.40 -2.50 10.09
C THR A 145 7.42 -3.46 9.44
N VAL A 146 6.13 -3.12 9.46
CA VAL A 146 5.11 -3.67 8.56
C VAL A 146 4.89 -2.67 7.41
N GLU A 147 5.21 -3.09 6.19
CA GLU A 147 5.04 -2.31 4.96
C GLU A 147 3.66 -2.60 4.34
N TRP A 148 2.90 -1.54 4.09
CA TRP A 148 1.61 -1.56 3.41
C TRP A 148 1.72 -0.93 2.02
N ARG A 149 1.20 -1.61 1.00
CA ARG A 149 1.48 -1.35 -0.43
C ARG A 149 0.24 -1.19 -1.30
N ALA A 150 -0.94 -1.14 -0.66
CA ALA A 150 -2.21 -0.96 -1.34
C ALA A 150 -2.33 0.39 -2.07
N PRO A 151 -1.91 1.53 -1.50
CA PRO A 151 -2.18 2.84 -2.10
C PRO A 151 -1.47 3.09 -3.44
N ASP A 152 -2.15 3.83 -4.32
CA ASP A 152 -1.56 4.37 -5.54
C ASP A 152 -0.48 5.41 -5.23
N THR A 153 0.29 5.78 -6.26
CA THR A 153 1.06 7.02 -6.17
C THR A 153 0.10 8.19 -6.14
N ALA A 154 0.26 9.14 -5.22
CA ALA A 154 -0.62 10.30 -5.11
C ALA A 154 0.21 11.57 -4.88
N LEU A 155 -0.45 12.72 -4.79
CA LEU A 155 0.25 13.95 -4.41
C LEU A 155 0.83 13.81 -2.99
N PRO A 156 2.03 14.35 -2.71
CA PRO A 156 2.66 14.30 -1.39
C PRO A 156 1.73 14.68 -0.23
N SER A 157 0.88 15.69 -0.39
CA SER A 157 -0.08 16.11 0.65
C SER A 157 -1.16 15.07 0.92
N GLN A 158 -1.62 14.35 -0.11
CA GLN A 158 -2.54 13.22 0.01
C GLN A 158 -1.86 12.04 0.70
N VAL A 159 -0.60 11.75 0.35
CA VAL A 159 0.19 10.68 0.99
C VAL A 159 0.44 10.98 2.46
N VAL A 160 0.81 12.23 2.81
CA VAL A 160 1.01 12.63 4.21
C VAL A 160 -0.28 12.51 5.01
N ARG A 161 -1.43 12.95 4.46
CA ARG A 161 -2.74 12.78 5.11
C ARG A 161 -3.05 11.31 5.36
N LEU A 162 -2.94 10.49 4.32
CA LEU A 162 -3.16 9.05 4.40
C LEU A 162 -2.25 8.42 5.46
N ALA A 163 -0.96 8.75 5.46
CA ALA A 163 -0.01 8.21 6.44
C ALA A 163 -0.38 8.61 7.88
N MET A 164 -0.82 9.84 8.12
CA MET A 164 -1.27 10.26 9.46
C MET A 164 -2.51 9.49 9.92
N ASP A 165 -3.53 9.36 9.07
CA ASP A 165 -4.77 8.68 9.44
C ASP A 165 -4.53 7.18 9.64
N MET A 166 -3.74 6.56 8.77
CA MET A 166 -3.36 5.14 8.93
C MET A 166 -2.48 4.92 10.16
N SER A 167 -1.56 5.83 10.49
CA SER A 167 -0.75 5.72 11.71
C SER A 167 -1.63 5.67 12.95
N ARG A 168 -2.64 6.55 13.06
CA ARG A 168 -3.57 6.57 14.19
C ARG A 168 -4.37 5.27 14.31
N ILE A 169 -4.73 4.63 13.19
CA ILE A 169 -5.48 3.38 13.20
C ILE A 169 -4.55 2.21 13.56
N VAL A 170 -3.37 2.13 12.95
CA VAL A 170 -2.39 1.06 13.17
C VAL A 170 -1.80 1.10 14.59
N GLU A 171 -1.54 2.28 15.15
CA GLU A 171 -1.05 2.45 16.52
C GLU A 171 -1.96 1.81 17.57
N GLN A 172 -3.28 1.75 17.30
CA GLN A 172 -4.25 1.15 18.21
C GLN A 172 -4.06 -0.37 18.37
N THR A 173 -3.39 -1.05 17.42
CA THR A 173 -3.09 -2.49 17.52
C THR A 173 -2.17 -2.84 18.69
N ALA A 174 -1.45 -1.85 19.24
CA ALA A 174 -0.62 -2.03 20.42
C ALA A 174 -1.42 -2.36 21.68
N SER A 175 -2.68 -1.90 21.77
CA SER A 175 -3.54 -2.08 22.95
C SER A 175 -4.86 -2.78 22.65
N LYS A 176 -5.37 -2.70 21.41
CA LYS A 176 -6.63 -3.32 20.99
C LYS A 176 -6.37 -4.66 20.30
N SER A 177 -7.22 -5.64 20.54
CA SER A 177 -7.24 -6.86 19.74
C SER A 177 -7.75 -6.57 18.32
N VAL A 178 -7.38 -7.40 17.35
CA VAL A 178 -7.91 -7.36 15.97
C VAL A 178 -8.64 -8.68 15.73
N GLU A 179 -9.95 -8.61 15.49
CA GLU A 179 -10.84 -9.77 15.47
C GLU A 179 -11.78 -9.72 14.28
N VAL A 180 -12.18 -10.88 13.75
CA VAL A 180 -13.16 -10.94 12.67
C VAL A 180 -14.56 -10.71 13.22
N GLY A 181 -15.34 -9.82 12.60
CA GLY A 181 -16.71 -9.51 12.96
C GLY A 181 -17.23 -8.27 12.23
N GLU A 182 -18.33 -7.71 12.73
CA GLU A 182 -18.91 -6.47 12.16
C GLU A 182 -17.89 -5.33 12.22
N PRO A 183 -17.50 -4.72 11.09
CA PRO A 183 -16.45 -3.72 11.03
C PRO A 183 -16.64 -2.57 12.01
N GLY A 184 -15.56 -2.17 12.69
CA GLY A 184 -15.64 -1.07 13.65
C GLY A 184 -14.45 -1.00 14.60
N ILE A 185 -14.20 0.19 15.13
CA ILE A 185 -13.19 0.42 16.16
C ILE A 185 -13.88 0.73 17.50
N ASP A 186 -13.85 -0.24 18.41
CA ASP A 186 -14.38 -0.14 19.77
C ASP A 186 -13.29 0.35 20.75
N THR A 187 -13.60 0.39 22.05
CA THR A 187 -12.64 0.81 23.09
C THR A 187 -11.48 -0.19 23.27
N ASP A 188 -11.75 -1.49 23.17
CA ASP A 188 -10.83 -2.59 23.49
C ASP A 188 -10.43 -3.46 22.28
N ARG A 189 -11.11 -3.30 21.13
CA ARG A 189 -10.93 -4.14 19.94
C ARG A 189 -11.15 -3.36 18.64
N ILE A 190 -10.56 -3.88 17.57
CA ILE A 190 -10.79 -3.49 16.18
C ILE A 190 -11.41 -4.71 15.50
N ARG A 191 -12.62 -4.54 14.96
CA ARG A 191 -13.30 -5.59 14.21
C ARG A 191 -13.09 -5.37 12.72
N ILE A 192 -12.69 -6.43 12.03
CA ILE A 192 -12.44 -6.49 10.60
C ILE A 192 -13.40 -7.50 9.94
N PRO A 193 -13.80 -7.30 8.68
CA PRO A 193 -14.77 -8.17 8.02
C PRO A 193 -14.21 -9.57 7.80
N ALA A 194 -15.08 -10.55 7.50
CA ALA A 194 -14.62 -11.85 7.02
C ALA A 194 -13.79 -11.68 5.73
N PHE A 195 -12.88 -12.62 5.45
CA PHE A 195 -11.95 -12.44 4.33
C PHE A 195 -12.69 -12.40 2.97
N GLU A 196 -13.74 -13.20 2.80
CA GLU A 196 -14.59 -13.19 1.61
C GLU A 196 -15.31 -11.85 1.41
N GLU A 197 -15.75 -11.22 2.51
CA GLU A 197 -16.37 -9.90 2.50
C GLU A 197 -15.34 -8.81 2.17
N LEU A 198 -14.12 -8.92 2.70
CA LEU A 198 -13.00 -8.03 2.36
C LEU A 198 -12.71 -8.06 0.85
N LEU A 199 -12.74 -9.23 0.22
CA LEU A 199 -12.52 -9.35 -1.23
C LEU A 199 -13.60 -8.61 -2.02
N GLN A 200 -14.86 -8.66 -1.57
CA GLN A 200 -15.97 -7.91 -2.19
C GLN A 200 -15.81 -6.40 -1.99
N LEU A 201 -15.48 -5.96 -0.77
CA LEU A 201 -15.20 -4.55 -0.47
C LEU A 201 -14.03 -4.01 -1.30
N THR A 202 -12.99 -4.81 -1.46
CA THR A 202 -11.81 -4.48 -2.27
C THR A 202 -12.17 -4.37 -3.75
N ALA A 203 -13.00 -5.28 -4.28
CA ALA A 203 -13.50 -5.19 -5.64
C ALA A 203 -14.32 -3.91 -5.86
N ALA A 204 -15.25 -3.60 -4.96
CA ALA A 204 -16.03 -2.37 -5.00
C ALA A 204 -15.15 -1.11 -4.93
N ALA A 205 -14.12 -1.10 -4.08
CA ALA A 205 -13.16 -0.01 -4.00
C ALA A 205 -12.36 0.18 -5.29
N MET A 206 -12.03 -0.90 -6.01
CA MET A 206 -11.37 -0.82 -7.31
C MET A 206 -12.34 -0.35 -8.41
N GLU A 207 -13.55 -0.89 -8.45
CA GLU A 207 -14.56 -0.64 -9.48
C GLU A 207 -15.12 0.78 -9.41
N ASP A 208 -15.60 1.17 -8.24
CA ASP A 208 -16.42 2.38 -8.04
C ASP A 208 -15.72 3.45 -7.18
N GLY A 209 -14.65 3.08 -6.48
CA GLY A 209 -13.94 3.98 -5.56
C GLY A 209 -14.87 4.52 -4.46
N LEU A 210 -14.81 5.82 -4.21
CA LEU A 210 -15.65 6.48 -3.19
C LEU A 210 -17.10 6.73 -3.63
N GLN A 211 -17.46 6.36 -4.86
CA GLN A 211 -18.87 6.38 -5.29
C GLN A 211 -19.65 5.15 -4.79
N SER A 212 -18.95 4.14 -4.27
CA SER A 212 -19.56 2.95 -3.68
C SER A 212 -20.03 3.21 -2.25
N PRO A 213 -21.34 3.09 -1.95
CA PRO A 213 -21.85 3.25 -0.60
C PRO A 213 -21.24 2.26 0.40
N VAL A 214 -21.02 1.00 -0.01
CA VAL A 214 -20.45 -0.03 0.86
C VAL A 214 -18.98 0.25 1.22
N VAL A 215 -18.22 0.85 0.30
CA VAL A 215 -16.84 1.30 0.60
C VAL A 215 -16.88 2.49 1.53
N TRP A 216 -17.79 3.43 1.30
CA TRP A 216 -17.95 4.61 2.16
C TRP A 216 -18.29 4.21 3.60
N GLU A 217 -19.32 3.40 3.78
CA GLU A 217 -19.77 2.89 5.09
C GLU A 217 -18.65 2.12 5.80
N TYR A 218 -17.89 1.30 5.06
CA TYR A 218 -16.76 0.57 5.63
C TYR A 218 -15.64 1.48 6.13
N LEU A 219 -15.28 2.51 5.36
CA LEU A 219 -14.25 3.47 5.75
C LEU A 219 -14.68 4.27 6.99
N GLU A 220 -15.94 4.70 7.06
CA GLU A 220 -16.50 5.38 8.23
C GLU A 220 -16.49 4.47 9.48
N ALA A 221 -16.85 3.19 9.32
CA ALA A 221 -16.77 2.21 10.40
C ALA A 221 -15.33 2.06 10.94
N MET A 222 -14.34 2.17 10.05
CA MET A 222 -12.91 2.20 10.39
C MET A 222 -12.41 3.57 10.85
N THR A 223 -13.31 4.51 11.15
CA THR A 223 -13.04 5.87 11.65
C THR A 223 -12.30 6.78 10.67
N ILE A 224 -12.42 6.50 9.38
CA ILE A 224 -11.88 7.32 8.30
C ILE A 224 -13.04 8.13 7.71
N ASP A 225 -12.90 9.45 7.61
CA ASP A 225 -13.87 10.28 6.89
C ASP A 225 -13.52 10.34 5.40
N PRO A 226 -14.28 9.70 4.50
CA PRO A 226 -13.96 9.73 3.07
C PRO A 226 -14.16 11.12 2.46
N ALA A 227 -14.94 12.01 3.08
CA ALA A 227 -15.18 13.37 2.60
C ALA A 227 -13.92 14.25 2.68
N ASP A 228 -12.96 13.89 3.52
CA ASP A 228 -11.64 14.51 3.63
C ASP A 228 -10.71 14.18 2.45
N TYR A 229 -11.13 13.29 1.56
CA TYR A 229 -10.35 12.84 0.43
C TYR A 229 -10.98 13.27 -0.90
N ARG A 230 -10.10 13.55 -1.87
CA ARG A 230 -10.45 13.87 -3.25
C ARG A 230 -9.49 13.09 -4.16
N PRO A 231 -9.82 11.83 -4.49
CA PRO A 231 -9.00 10.99 -5.35
C PRO A 231 -8.73 11.66 -6.71
N ILE A 232 -7.50 11.58 -7.18
CA ILE A 232 -7.10 12.13 -8.49
C ILE A 232 -7.90 11.48 -9.63
N ALA A 233 -8.25 10.20 -9.49
CA ALA A 233 -9.09 9.49 -10.44
C ALA A 233 -10.51 10.07 -10.61
N ASP A 234 -11.00 10.87 -9.66
CA ASP A 234 -12.27 11.62 -9.78
C ASP A 234 -12.11 12.91 -10.58
N GLU A 235 -10.89 13.45 -10.67
CA GLU A 235 -10.60 14.71 -11.36
C GLU A 235 -10.24 14.50 -12.84
N ILE A 236 -9.77 13.29 -13.20
CA ILE A 236 -9.44 12.95 -14.58
C ILE A 236 -10.71 12.49 -15.29
N ASP A 237 -11.05 13.16 -16.40
CA ASP A 237 -12.19 12.80 -17.24
C ASP A 237 -12.13 11.33 -17.66
N ARG A 238 -13.24 10.61 -17.43
CA ARG A 238 -13.39 9.17 -17.64
C ARG A 238 -14.02 8.82 -18.98
N HIS A 239 -14.37 9.82 -19.78
CA HIS A 239 -15.07 9.59 -21.03
C HIS A 239 -14.09 9.15 -22.13
N SER A 240 -14.24 7.88 -22.53
CA SER A 240 -13.53 7.20 -23.63
C SER A 240 -12.08 6.82 -23.35
N PRO A 241 -11.54 5.83 -24.09
CA PRO A 241 -10.12 5.54 -24.07
C PRO A 241 -9.31 6.80 -24.41
N ILE A 242 -8.19 6.99 -23.72
CA ILE A 242 -7.34 8.16 -23.92
C ILE A 242 -6.24 7.87 -24.93
N SER A 243 -5.91 8.86 -25.76
CA SER A 243 -4.78 8.75 -26.67
C SER A 243 -3.44 8.88 -25.92
N VAL A 244 -2.34 8.51 -26.58
CA VAL A 244 -0.98 8.75 -26.05
C VAL A 244 -0.74 10.25 -25.82
N ALA A 245 -1.31 11.12 -26.66
CA ALA A 245 -1.19 12.57 -26.51
C ALA A 245 -1.94 13.07 -25.26
N ASP A 246 -3.14 12.55 -25.01
CA ASP A 246 -3.92 12.88 -23.81
C ASP A 246 -3.23 12.37 -22.54
N ALA A 247 -2.75 11.14 -22.55
CA ALA A 247 -1.97 10.58 -21.44
C ALA A 247 -0.72 11.42 -21.14
N ARG A 248 -0.03 11.93 -22.17
CA ARG A 248 1.11 12.85 -21.99
C ARG A 248 0.66 14.18 -21.39
N ARG A 249 -0.43 14.77 -21.88
CA ARG A 249 -0.98 16.03 -21.38
C ARG A 249 -1.33 15.92 -19.89
N ILE A 250 -2.06 14.87 -19.49
CA ILE A 250 -2.43 14.61 -18.10
C ILE A 250 -1.18 14.48 -17.22
N ARG A 251 -0.17 13.71 -17.66
CA ARG A 251 1.08 13.56 -16.88
C ARG A 251 1.82 14.88 -16.66
N LEU A 252 1.86 15.76 -17.67
CA LEU A 252 2.49 17.08 -17.53
C LEU A 252 1.71 17.98 -16.56
N GLU A 253 0.38 17.99 -16.67
CA GLU A 253 -0.49 18.72 -15.74
C GLU A 253 -0.27 18.28 -14.27
N TYR A 254 -0.17 16.98 -14.03
CA TYR A 254 0.08 16.44 -12.70
C TYR A 254 1.53 16.60 -12.24
N ALA A 255 2.50 16.76 -13.14
CA ALA A 255 3.86 17.16 -12.79
C ALA A 255 3.86 18.59 -12.23
N ASP A 256 3.17 19.54 -12.87
CA ASP A 256 3.04 20.91 -12.38
C ASP A 256 2.27 20.98 -11.04
N ARG A 257 1.31 20.09 -10.81
CA ARG A 257 0.62 19.95 -9.51
C ARG A 257 1.55 19.39 -8.44
N LEU A 258 2.33 18.37 -8.76
CA LEU A 258 3.31 17.79 -7.84
C LEU A 258 4.30 18.86 -7.36
N GLU A 259 4.85 19.67 -8.27
CA GLU A 259 5.79 20.75 -7.92
C GLU A 259 5.14 21.77 -6.96
N ARG A 260 3.91 22.20 -7.23
CA ARG A 260 3.16 23.12 -6.36
C ARG A 260 2.83 22.51 -5.00
N ASP A 261 2.48 21.23 -4.97
CA ASP A 261 2.14 20.51 -3.74
C ASP A 261 3.36 20.40 -2.81
N VAL A 262 4.52 20.03 -3.38
CA VAL A 262 5.81 20.01 -2.65
C VAL A 262 6.19 21.39 -2.12
N ALA A 263 6.06 22.44 -2.93
CA ALA A 263 6.35 23.81 -2.51
C ALA A 263 5.45 24.25 -1.34
N THR A 264 4.16 23.90 -1.40
CA THR A 264 3.19 24.22 -0.34
C THR A 264 3.53 23.54 0.98
N LEU A 265 3.88 22.24 0.94
CA LEU A 265 4.29 21.48 2.13
C LEU A 265 5.60 22.02 2.74
N SER A 266 6.54 22.45 1.89
CA SER A 266 7.82 22.98 2.33
C SER A 266 7.66 24.34 3.03
N MET A 267 6.90 25.27 2.44
CA MET A 267 6.59 26.57 3.06
C MET A 267 5.81 26.43 4.37
N GLY A 268 4.87 25.48 4.45
CA GLY A 268 4.14 25.17 5.69
C GLY A 268 5.06 24.69 6.81
N THR A 269 6.16 24.02 6.47
CA THR A 269 7.17 23.56 7.43
C THR A 269 8.04 24.71 7.91
N GLU A 270 8.50 25.59 7.01
CA GLU A 270 9.30 26.77 7.35
C GLU A 270 8.54 27.75 8.25
N THR A 271 7.25 27.97 7.97
CA THR A 271 6.38 28.87 8.75
C THR A 271 6.17 28.34 10.19
N ARG A 272 6.06 27.01 10.38
CA ARG A 272 5.99 26.40 11.72
C ARG A 272 7.32 26.50 12.48
N GLN A 273 8.45 26.45 11.78
CA GLN A 273 9.77 26.62 12.40
C GLN A 273 10.07 28.08 12.79
N HIS A 274 9.45 29.05 12.12
CA HIS A 274 9.64 30.50 12.36
C HIS A 274 8.57 31.12 13.28
N SER A 275 7.61 30.33 13.77
CA SER A 275 6.69 30.77 14.82
C SER A 275 7.41 30.69 16.17
N PRO A 276 7.43 31.77 16.98
CA PRO A 276 8.04 31.71 18.31
C PRO A 276 7.32 30.67 19.18
N PRO A 277 8.02 29.97 20.09
CA PRO A 277 7.41 28.96 20.93
C PRO A 277 6.27 29.60 21.74
N SER A 278 5.04 29.20 21.46
CA SER A 278 3.93 29.52 22.35
C SER A 278 4.18 28.78 23.66
N ILE A 279 4.07 29.54 24.74
CA ILE A 279 4.32 29.10 26.12
C ILE A 279 3.39 27.93 26.44
N LEU A 280 3.95 26.72 26.42
CA LEU A 280 3.53 25.51 27.15
C LEU A 280 4.59 24.42 26.88
N THR A 281 5.84 24.72 27.23
CA THR A 281 6.95 23.75 27.29
C THR A 281 7.51 23.75 28.70
N ASP A 282 6.85 23.02 29.59
CA ASP A 282 7.48 22.46 30.79
C ASP A 282 7.00 21.01 30.88
N GLY A 283 7.84 20.08 30.41
CA GLY A 283 7.55 18.66 30.52
C GLY A 283 8.43 17.70 29.71
N LEU A 284 9.05 18.14 28.61
CA LEU A 284 9.80 17.23 27.71
C LEU A 284 11.32 17.37 27.71
N GLN A 285 11.91 18.24 28.55
CA GLN A 285 13.37 18.36 28.67
C GLN A 285 14.01 17.45 29.72
N ALA A 286 13.23 16.61 30.43
CA ALA A 286 13.77 15.75 31.49
C ALA A 286 14.12 14.31 31.06
N ALA A 287 13.87 13.90 29.81
CA ALA A 287 13.99 12.50 29.40
C ALA A 287 15.26 12.15 28.59
N THR A 288 16.04 13.13 28.14
CA THR A 288 17.19 12.89 27.24
C THR A 288 18.56 12.79 27.91
N GLU A 289 18.67 12.89 29.25
CA GLU A 289 19.96 12.79 29.96
C GLU A 289 20.23 11.45 30.66
N ARG A 290 19.40 10.42 30.48
CA ARG A 290 19.64 9.10 31.13
C ARG A 290 19.73 7.92 30.17
N LEU A 291 20.64 7.98 29.20
CA LEU A 291 21.18 6.75 28.60
C LEU A 291 22.69 6.96 28.33
N ARG A 292 23.52 6.56 29.30
CA ARG A 292 24.92 6.20 29.08
C ARG A 292 25.01 4.70 28.78
N PRO A 293 25.99 4.27 27.98
CA PRO A 293 25.95 2.99 27.29
C PRO A 293 26.32 1.81 28.19
N TRP A 294 25.59 0.71 28.00
CA TRP A 294 26.03 -0.67 28.22
C TRP A 294 25.77 -1.45 26.95
#